data_AF-A0A4V1UN59-F1
#
_entry.id   AF-A0A4V1UN59-F1
#
_cell.length_a   1.000
_cell.length_b   1.000
_cell.length_c   1.000
_cell.angle_alpha   90.00
_cell.angle_beta   90.00
_cell.angle_gamma   90.00
#
_symmetry.space_group_name_H-M   'P 1'
#
loop_
_entity.id
_entity.type
_entity.pdbx_description
1 polymer ?
#
loop_
_entity_poly.entity_id
_entity_poly.type
_entity_poly.pdbx_seq_one_letter_code
_entity_poly.pdbx_strand_id
1 'polypeptide(L)' 'MPQWIEGVHYYVNEHGLVVLTEQFHLERGYCCSNGCKHCPYNYENVPEPKKSELLKNRNAKDNSEEKSS' A
#
# COMPACT_ATOMS: atom_id res chain seq x y z
N MET A 1 16.23 -11.49 -12.58
CA MET A 1 16.01 -10.80 -11.29
C MET A 1 15.33 -9.49 -11.63
N PRO A 2 14.09 -9.24 -11.19
CA PRO A 2 13.45 -7.95 -11.47
C PRO A 2 14.28 -6.87 -10.77
N GLN A 3 14.78 -5.92 -11.55
CA GLN A 3 15.55 -4.79 -11.05
C GLN A 3 14.55 -3.73 -10.59
N TRP A 4 14.55 -3.41 -9.30
CA TRP A 4 13.70 -2.33 -8.80
C TRP A 4 14.22 -0.99 -9.32
N ILE A 5 13.31 -0.13 -9.74
CA ILE A 5 13.59 1.13 -10.42
C ILE A 5 13.10 2.24 -9.50
N GLU A 6 14.00 3.12 -9.10
CA GLU A 6 13.64 4.31 -8.31
C GLU A 6 12.69 5.22 -9.12
N GLY A 7 11.63 5.71 -8.48
CA GLY A 7 10.54 6.47 -9.09
C GLY A 7 9.40 5.62 -9.64
N VAL A 8 9.64 4.34 -9.95
CA VAL A 8 8.59 3.42 -10.44
C VAL A 8 8.18 2.45 -9.35
N HIS A 9 9.15 1.75 -8.78
CA HIS A 9 8.96 0.70 -7.78
C HIS A 9 9.01 1.22 -6.35
N TYR A 10 9.89 2.17 -6.12
CA TYR A 10 10.03 2.82 -4.83
C TYR A 10 10.53 4.23 -5.04
N TYR A 11 10.31 5.10 -4.08
CA TYR A 11 10.94 6.41 -4.02
C TYR A 11 11.44 6.66 -2.61
N VAL A 12 12.49 7.45 -2.47
CA VAL A 12 12.98 7.88 -1.16
C VAL A 12 12.26 9.18 -0.81
N ASN A 13 11.58 9.21 0.33
CA ASN A 13 10.96 10.44 0.80
C ASN A 13 12.02 11.39 1.38
N GLU A 14 11.62 12.64 1.65
CA GLU A 14 12.45 13.67 2.29
C GLU A 14 13.05 13.27 3.65
N HIS A 15 12.50 12.24 4.30
CA HIS A 15 13.02 11.69 5.55
C HIS A 15 14.04 10.56 5.33
N GLY A 16 14.43 10.27 4.08
CA GLY A 16 15.36 9.19 3.75
C GLY A 16 14.74 7.79 3.85
N LEU A 17 13.41 7.68 3.91
CA LEU A 17 12.70 6.41 4.00
C LEU A 17 12.29 5.92 2.60
N VAL A 18 12.53 4.65 2.34
CA VAL A 18 12.12 3.98 1.10
C VAL A 18 10.61 3.72 1.16
N VAL A 19 9.86 4.36 0.27
CA VAL A 19 8.43 4.16 0.10
C VAL A 19 8.18 3.33 -1.16
N LEU A 20 7.63 2.14 -0.96
CA LEU A 20 7.27 1.23 -2.05
C LEU A 20 5.95 1.68 -2.70
N THR A 21 5.93 1.71 -4.03
CA THR A 21 4.75 2.10 -4.81
C THR A 21 3.81 0.91 -5.03
N GLU A 22 2.62 1.16 -5.57
CA GLU A 22 1.69 0.08 -5.97
C GLU A 22 2.31 -0.83 -7.05
N GLN A 23 3.06 -0.27 -8.00
CA GLN A 23 3.68 -1.00 -9.10
C GLN A 23 4.67 -2.07 -8.61
N PHE A 24 5.42 -1.77 -7.56
CA PHE A 24 6.25 -2.77 -6.90
C PHE A 24 5.44 -3.93 -6.33
N HIS A 25 4.26 -3.66 -5.77
CA HIS A 25 3.40 -4.72 -5.24
C HIS A 25 2.78 -5.56 -6.38
N LEU A 26 2.49 -4.94 -7.52
CA LEU A 26 2.03 -5.63 -8.73
C LEU A 26 3.12 -6.52 -9.31
N GLU A 27 4.35 -6.01 -9.53
CA GLU A 27 5.47 -6.81 -10.04
C GLU A 27 5.91 -7.91 -9.08
N ARG A 28 5.81 -7.67 -7.76
CA ARG A 28 6.03 -8.69 -6.74
C ARG A 28 5.01 -9.83 -6.86
N GLY A 29 3.81 -9.57 -7.38
CA GLY A 29 2.80 -10.57 -7.68
C GLY A 29 2.14 -11.22 -6.46
N TYR A 30 2.36 -10.70 -5.24
CA TYR A 30 1.70 -11.22 -4.03
C TYR A 30 1.53 -10.17 -2.94
N CYS A 31 0.48 -10.35 -2.13
CA CYS A 31 0.22 -9.54 -0.95
C CYS A 31 1.26 -9.85 0.15
N CYS A 32 1.95 -8.81 0.62
CA CYS A 32 3.04 -8.92 1.59
C CYS A 32 2.59 -9.04 3.06
N SER A 33 1.28 -9.12 3.33
CA SER A 33 0.69 -9.26 4.68
C SER A 33 1.04 -8.16 5.69
N ASN A 34 1.71 -7.09 5.26
CA ASN A 34 2.17 -6.00 6.15
C ASN A 34 1.12 -4.90 6.35
N GLY A 35 -0.01 -4.95 5.63
CA GLY A 35 -1.05 -3.91 5.73
C GLY A 35 -0.68 -2.58 5.05
N CYS A 36 -0.06 -2.63 3.87
CA CYS A 36 0.30 -1.43 3.10
C CYS A 36 -0.92 -0.57 2.75
N LYS A 37 -0.80 0.76 2.82
CA LYS A 37 -1.93 1.67 2.55
C LYS A 37 -2.49 1.54 1.13
N HIS A 38 -1.62 1.38 0.14
CA HIS A 38 -1.98 1.20 -1.28
C HIS A 38 -1.89 -0.26 -1.69
N CYS A 39 -2.52 -1.16 -0.92
CA CYS A 39 -2.50 -2.58 -1.26
C CYS A 39 -3.48 -2.84 -2.42
N PRO A 40 -3.01 -3.26 -3.61
CA PRO A 40 -3.90 -3.59 -4.72
C PRO A 40 -4.70 -4.89 -4.44
N TYR A 41 -4.21 -5.73 -3.53
CA TYR A 41 -4.75 -7.05 -3.19
C TYR A 41 -5.76 -7.04 -2.03
N ASN A 42 -6.28 -5.88 -1.61
CA ASN A 42 -7.25 -5.76 -0.51
C ASN A 42 -6.90 -6.57 0.75
N TYR A 43 -5.61 -6.60 1.10
CA TYR A 43 -5.11 -7.30 2.29
C TYR A 43 -5.44 -8.80 2.32
N GLU A 44 -5.52 -9.47 1.15
CA GLU A 44 -5.91 -10.88 1.05
C GLU A 44 -5.09 -11.81 1.96
N ASN A 45 -3.78 -11.56 2.08
CA ASN A 45 -2.83 -12.38 2.81
C ASN A 45 -2.59 -11.88 4.26
N VAL A 46 -3.31 -10.84 4.68
CA VAL A 46 -3.25 -10.36 6.08
C VAL A 46 -4.18 -11.24 6.93
N PRO A 47 -3.71 -11.84 8.04
CA PRO A 47 -4.58 -12.61 8.92
C PRO A 47 -5.59 -11.72 9.66
N GLU A 48 -6.74 -12.30 10.00
CA GLU A 48 -7.72 -11.68 10.89
C GLU A 48 -7.18 -11.62 12.33
N PRO A 49 -7.54 -10.59 13.13
CA PRO A 49 -8.51 -9.52 12.88
C PRO A 49 -7.95 -8.28 12.15
N LYS A 50 -6.64 -8.26 11.86
CA LYS A 50 -5.93 -7.08 11.35
C LYS A 50 -6.40 -6.67 9.96
N LYS A 51 -6.73 -7.65 9.10
CA LYS A 51 -7.33 -7.41 7.78
C LYS A 51 -8.59 -6.55 7.85
N SER A 52 -9.53 -6.93 8.71
CA SER A 52 -10.80 -6.24 8.90
C SER A 52 -10.61 -4.79 9.40
N GLU A 53 -9.64 -4.56 10.29
CA GLU A 53 -9.30 -3.22 10.76
C GLU A 53 -8.71 -2.33 9.63
N LEU A 54 -7.79 -2.88 8.84
CA LEU A 54 -7.16 -2.17 7.72
C LEU A 54 -8.17 -1.79 6.63
N LEU A 55 -9.10 -2.69 6.31
CA LEU A 55 -10.19 -2.41 5.36
C LEU A 55 -11.12 -1.30 5.87
N LYS A 56 -11.48 -1.30 7.16
CA LYS A 56 -12.28 -0.23 7.75
C LYS A 56 -11.56 1.11 7.69
N ASN A 57 -10.26 1.13 8.02
CA ASN A 57 -9.45 2.35 8.00
C ASN A 57 -9.26 2.92 6.58
N ARG A 58 -9.24 2.08 5.55
CA ARG A 58 -9.20 2.53 4.14
C ARG A 58 -10.49 3.25 3.76
N ASN A 59 -11.65 2.66 4.05
CA ASN A 59 -12.95 3.27 3.77
C ASN A 59 -13.19 4.57 4.56
N ALA A 60 -12.69 4.64 5.81
CA ALA A 60 -12.80 5.85 6.62
C ALA A 60 -11.99 7.03 6.06
N LYS A 61 -10.88 6.78 5.35
CA LYS A 61 -10.05 7.83 4.74
C LYS A 61 -10.60 8.35 3.43
N ASP A 62 -11.19 7.48 2.62
CA ASP A 62 -11.91 7.87 1.39
C ASP A 62 -13.00 8.92 1.68
N ASN A 63 -13.66 8.81 2.85
CA ASN A 63 -14.63 9.80 3.32
C ASN A 63 -14.04 11.15 3.80
N SER A 64 -12.72 11.29 3.86
CA SER A 64 -12.01 12.51 4.31
C SER A 64 -11.60 13.42 3.15
N GLU A 65 -11.54 12.91 1.93
CA GLU A 65 -11.11 13.66 0.74
C GLU A 65 -12.29 14.25 -0.08
N GLU A 66 -13.54 13.98 0.31
CA GLU A 66 -14.75 14.66 -0.24
C GLU A 66 -15.16 15.95 0.51
N LYS A 67 -14.30 16.52 1.37
CA LYS A 67 -14.49 17.87 1.97
C LYS A 67 -13.35 18.83 1.64
N SER A 68 -12.87 18.80 0.41
CA SER A 68 -12.26 19.98 -0.24
C SER A 68 -12.90 20.20 -1.60
N SER A 69 -14.10 20.77 -1.58
CA SER A 69 -14.62 21.66 -2.62
C SER A 69 -15.45 22.73 -1.95
#